data_AF-A0A6B3H4W3-F1
#
_entry.id   AF-A0A6B3H4W3-F1
#
_cell.length_a   1.000
_cell.length_b   1.000
_cell.length_c   1.000
_cell.angle_alpha   90.00
_cell.angle_beta   90.00
_cell.angle_gamma   90.00
#
_symmetry.space_group_name_H-M   'P 1'
#
loop_
_entity.id
_entity.type
_entity.pdbx_description
1 polymer ?
#
loop_
_entity_poly.entity_id
_entity_poly.type
_entity_poly.pdbx_seq_one_letter_code
_entity_poly.pdbx_strand_id
1 'polypeptide(L)'
;PGEEPHDLLQETISAIRPLDAKALGEAWERQKRMTKPAGALGMLEIISAQLSGLSRMCPPPIPEPAAVAIFAGDHGVHAQGVTAWPQEVTAQMVANFLGGGAVCNAFAAQVGAEVCVVDVGVASDLPATPGLLPRKVRKGTADFTTGPALTREEVLAAIEVGIET
;
A
#
# COMPACT_ATOMS: atom_id res chain seq x y z
N PRO A 1 14.72 23.31 -21.79
CA PRO A 1 15.91 22.43 -21.84
C PRO A 1 16.65 22.47 -20.50
N GLY A 2 16.59 21.37 -19.74
CA GLY A 2 17.32 21.22 -18.47
C GLY A 2 16.47 21.32 -17.21
N GLU A 3 15.17 21.00 -17.25
CA GLU A 3 14.52 20.56 -16.00
C GLU A 3 15.20 19.25 -15.59
N GLU A 4 15.72 19.21 -14.36
CA GLU A 4 16.20 17.98 -13.74
C GLU A 4 15.12 16.91 -13.88
N PRO A 5 15.48 15.64 -14.16
CA PRO A 5 14.48 14.59 -14.29
C PRO A 5 13.60 14.60 -13.04
N HIS A 6 12.27 14.70 -13.24
CA HIS A 6 11.28 14.69 -12.16
C HIS A 6 11.63 13.60 -11.14
N ASP A 7 12.10 14.02 -9.96
CA ASP A 7 12.41 13.11 -8.86
C ASP A 7 11.12 12.92 -8.06
N LEU A 8 10.24 12.05 -8.59
CA LEU A 8 8.92 11.77 -8.03
C LEU A 8 9.02 11.39 -6.55
N LEU A 9 10.05 10.64 -6.17
CA LEU A 9 10.30 10.27 -4.78
C LEU A 9 10.60 11.50 -3.91
N GLN A 10 11.50 12.40 -4.33
CA GLN A 10 11.81 13.60 -3.53
C GLN A 10 10.65 14.58 -3.45
N GLU A 11 9.90 14.75 -4.54
CA GLU A 11 8.67 15.54 -4.56
C GLU A 11 7.65 14.98 -3.54
N THR A 12 7.47 13.66 -3.55
CA THR A 12 6.55 12.96 -2.65
C THR A 12 6.99 13.10 -1.20
N ILE A 13 8.27 12.87 -0.89
CA ILE A 13 8.83 13.03 0.47
C ILE A 13 8.62 14.46 0.97
N SER A 14 8.88 15.46 0.12
CA SER A 14 8.73 16.87 0.46
C SER A 14 7.26 17.28 0.69
N ALA A 15 6.32 16.54 0.11
CA ALA A 15 4.89 16.74 0.32
C ALA A 15 4.36 16.11 1.62
N ILE A 16 5.09 15.16 2.23
CA ILE A 16 4.69 14.55 3.51
C ILE A 16 4.80 15.59 4.62
N ARG A 17 3.68 15.81 5.33
CA ARG A 17 3.57 16.81 6.40
C ARG A 17 3.07 16.15 7.69
N PRO A 18 3.39 16.72 8.87
CA PRO A 18 2.76 16.29 10.11
C PRO A 18 1.25 16.53 10.06
N LEU A 19 0.53 15.84 10.96
CA LEU A 19 -0.91 16.05 11.17
C LEU A 19 -1.20 17.52 11.47
N ASP A 20 -2.33 18.01 10.98
CA ASP A 20 -2.77 19.37 11.29
C ASP A 20 -3.19 19.50 12.77
N ALA A 21 -2.38 20.24 13.53
CA ALA A 21 -2.56 20.38 14.97
C ALA A 21 -3.88 21.07 15.34
N LYS A 22 -4.37 21.98 14.49
CA LYS A 22 -5.64 22.69 14.72
C LYS A 22 -6.82 21.73 14.57
N ALA A 23 -6.91 20.99 13.47
CA ALA A 23 -7.96 20.00 13.23
C ALA A 23 -7.94 18.89 14.28
N LEU A 24 -6.75 18.46 14.73
CA LEU A 24 -6.60 17.49 15.81
C LEU A 24 -7.15 18.03 17.15
N GLY A 25 -6.86 19.30 17.48
CA GLY A 25 -7.42 19.97 18.66
C GLY A 25 -8.94 20.11 18.59
N GLU A 26 -9.47 20.54 17.44
CA GLU A 26 -10.91 20.65 17.18
C GLU A 26 -11.63 19.31 17.34
N ALA A 27 -11.01 18.21 16.88
CA ALA A 27 -11.56 16.86 17.02
C ALA A 27 -11.62 16.41 18.48
N TRP A 28 -10.58 16.65 19.27
CA TRP A 28 -10.59 16.33 20.71
C TRP A 28 -11.64 17.15 21.47
N GLU A 29 -11.78 18.44 21.17
CA GLU A 29 -12.81 19.28 21.78
C GLU A 29 -14.22 18.82 21.37
N ARG A 30 -14.40 18.38 20.12
CA ARG A 30 -15.66 17.76 19.69
C ARG A 30 -15.95 16.48 20.47
N GLN A 31 -14.97 15.60 20.65
CA GLN A 31 -15.12 14.35 21.42
C GLN A 31 -15.55 14.60 22.88
N LYS A 32 -15.07 15.67 23.51
CA LYS A 32 -15.46 16.06 24.88
C LYS A 32 -16.91 16.54 24.98
N ARG A 33 -17.46 17.14 23.91
CA ARG A 33 -18.84 17.68 23.88
C ARG A 33 -19.90 16.65 23.52
N MET A 34 -19.51 15.47 23.04
CA MET A 34 -20.45 14.40 22.69
C MET A 34 -21.12 13.83 23.94
N THR A 35 -22.37 13.37 23.81
CA THR A 35 -23.14 12.73 24.88
C THR A 35 -22.61 11.34 25.22
N LYS A 36 -21.43 11.31 25.84
CA LYS A 36 -20.73 10.12 26.33
C LYS A 36 -19.78 10.52 27.47
N PRO A 37 -19.45 9.62 28.41
CA PRO A 37 -18.31 9.85 29.29
C PRO A 37 -17.03 10.06 28.50
N ALA A 38 -16.13 10.92 28.98
CA ALA A 38 -14.85 11.15 28.33
C ALA A 38 -14.05 9.83 28.22
N GLY A 39 -13.50 9.54 27.04
CA GLY A 39 -12.74 8.31 26.78
C GLY A 39 -13.58 7.04 26.61
N ALA A 40 -14.92 7.11 26.69
CA ALA A 40 -15.78 5.92 26.62
C ALA A 40 -15.69 5.14 25.29
N LEU A 41 -15.22 5.78 24.20
CA LEU A 41 -15.04 5.10 22.91
C LEU A 41 -13.61 4.60 22.67
N GLY A 42 -12.69 4.82 23.62
CA GLY A 42 -11.30 4.34 23.56
C GLY A 42 -10.60 4.69 22.25
N MET A 43 -10.17 3.65 21.50
CA MET A 43 -9.46 3.81 20.23
C MET A 43 -10.22 4.60 19.17
N LEU A 44 -11.56 4.58 19.17
CA LEU A 44 -12.35 5.31 18.19
C LEU A 44 -12.19 6.82 18.34
N GLU A 45 -11.95 7.33 19.56
CA GLU A 45 -11.67 8.76 19.76
C GLU A 45 -10.34 9.14 19.12
N ILE A 46 -9.31 8.30 19.34
CA ILE A 46 -7.97 8.48 18.79
C ILE A 46 -8.00 8.46 17.26
N ILE A 47 -8.63 7.44 16.66
CA ILE A 47 -8.72 7.28 15.20
C ILE A 47 -9.47 8.46 14.59
N SER A 48 -10.58 8.90 15.20
CA SER A 48 -11.33 10.06 14.69
C SER A 48 -10.51 11.36 14.70
N ALA A 49 -9.69 11.58 15.73
CA ALA A 49 -8.83 12.75 15.83
C ALA A 49 -7.65 12.68 14.85
N GLN A 50 -7.08 11.49 14.64
CA GLN A 50 -6.06 11.24 13.63
C GLN A 50 -6.59 11.49 12.22
N LEU A 51 -7.78 11.00 11.89
CA LEU A 51 -8.43 11.27 10.59
C LEU A 51 -8.67 12.77 10.38
N SER A 52 -9.06 13.51 11.42
CA SER A 52 -9.16 14.97 11.34
C SER A 52 -7.80 15.63 11.09
N GLY A 53 -6.75 15.17 11.75
CA GLY A 53 -5.40 15.67 11.52
C GLY A 53 -4.86 15.37 10.11
N LEU A 54 -5.18 14.19 9.56
CA LEU A 54 -4.80 13.75 8.20
C LEU A 54 -5.56 14.55 7.13
N SER A 55 -6.88 14.63 7.24
CA SER A 55 -7.74 15.38 6.32
C SER A 55 -7.69 16.90 6.53
N ARG A 56 -7.02 17.35 7.60
CA ARG A 56 -6.92 18.75 8.04
C ARG A 56 -8.29 19.42 8.23
N MET A 57 -9.30 18.62 8.60
CA MET A 57 -10.69 19.04 8.70
C MET A 57 -11.40 18.34 9.88
N CYS A 58 -12.27 19.06 10.57
CA CYS A 58 -13.10 18.51 11.65
C CYS A 58 -14.59 18.87 11.44
N PRO A 59 -15.51 17.88 11.36
CA PRO A 59 -15.25 16.44 11.32
C PRO A 59 -14.51 16.03 10.03
N PRO A 60 -13.74 14.92 10.04
CA PRO A 60 -13.06 14.47 8.84
C PRO A 60 -14.09 13.95 7.83
N PRO A 61 -13.80 14.03 6.52
CA PRO A 61 -14.59 13.33 5.52
C PRO A 61 -14.38 11.82 5.66
N ILE A 62 -15.34 11.02 5.22
CA ILE A 62 -15.14 9.57 5.14
C ILE A 62 -14.19 9.30 3.96
N PRO A 63 -13.07 8.57 4.16
CA PRO A 63 -12.16 8.23 3.07
C PRO A 63 -12.85 7.25 2.12
N GLU A 64 -13.17 7.71 0.91
CA GLU A 64 -13.76 6.91 -0.16
C GLU A 64 -13.15 7.30 -1.53
N PRO A 65 -12.95 6.34 -2.45
CA PRO A 65 -13.14 4.89 -2.27
C PRO A 65 -12.02 4.26 -1.43
N ALA A 66 -12.35 3.20 -0.67
CA ALA A 66 -11.35 2.37 -0.02
C ALA A 66 -10.74 1.39 -1.02
N ALA A 67 -9.43 1.15 -0.93
CA ALA A 67 -8.73 0.22 -1.80
C ALA A 67 -7.70 -0.61 -1.02
N VAL A 68 -7.46 -1.82 -1.48
CA VAL A 68 -6.39 -2.72 -1.05
C VAL A 68 -5.47 -2.96 -2.23
N ALA A 69 -4.28 -2.37 -2.20
CA ALA A 69 -3.24 -2.60 -3.20
C ALA A 69 -2.36 -3.80 -2.78
N ILE A 70 -2.25 -4.81 -3.66
CA ILE A 70 -1.44 -6.01 -3.47
C ILE A 70 -0.23 -5.91 -4.41
N PHE A 71 0.94 -5.62 -3.85
CA PHE A 71 2.20 -5.60 -4.61
C PHE A 71 2.82 -7.01 -4.63
N ALA A 72 2.83 -7.63 -5.81
CA ALA A 72 3.33 -8.98 -6.00
C ALA A 72 4.77 -8.97 -6.55
N GLY A 73 5.64 -9.76 -5.93
CA GLY A 73 7.02 -9.96 -6.38
C GLY A 73 7.65 -11.23 -5.81
N ASP A 74 8.56 -11.82 -6.58
CA ASP A 74 9.31 -13.02 -6.17
C ASP A 74 10.70 -12.67 -5.62
N HIS A 75 11.28 -13.61 -4.87
CA HIS A 75 12.56 -13.41 -4.21
C HIS A 75 13.59 -14.46 -4.59
N GLY A 76 14.77 -14.02 -5.06
CA GLY A 76 15.84 -14.92 -5.48
C GLY A 76 16.41 -15.80 -4.37
N VAL A 77 16.29 -15.36 -3.11
CA VAL A 77 16.65 -16.19 -1.93
C VAL A 77 15.81 -17.47 -1.83
N HIS A 78 14.70 -17.59 -2.58
CA HIS A 78 13.94 -18.84 -2.73
C HIS A 78 14.86 -20.01 -3.12
N ALA A 79 15.89 -19.77 -3.94
CA ALA A 79 16.88 -20.77 -4.35
C ALA A 79 17.65 -21.41 -3.17
N GLN A 80 17.66 -20.75 -2.01
CA GLN A 80 18.28 -21.26 -0.77
C GLN A 80 17.35 -22.18 0.05
N GLY A 81 16.16 -22.51 -0.46
CA GLY A 81 15.23 -23.43 0.20
C GLY A 81 14.61 -22.88 1.49
N VAL A 82 14.48 -21.56 1.60
CA VAL A 82 13.95 -20.88 2.80
C VAL A 82 12.46 -21.08 3.04
N THR A 83 11.75 -21.72 2.11
CA THR A 83 10.33 -22.04 2.18
C THR A 83 10.05 -23.39 1.53
N ALA A 84 9.01 -24.09 2.01
CA ALA A 84 8.53 -25.32 1.41
C ALA A 84 7.60 -25.09 0.20
N TRP A 85 7.19 -23.85 -0.04
CA TRP A 85 6.30 -23.51 -1.15
C TRP A 85 7.07 -23.34 -2.46
N PRO A 86 6.60 -23.92 -3.57
CA PRO A 86 7.16 -23.65 -4.90
C PRO A 86 7.08 -22.17 -5.27
N GLN A 87 7.99 -21.70 -6.13
CA GLN A 87 8.06 -20.29 -6.52
C GLN A 87 6.82 -19.87 -7.34
N GLU A 88 6.23 -20.81 -8.09
CA GLU A 88 5.05 -20.56 -8.93
C GLU A 88 3.80 -20.21 -8.12
N VAL A 89 3.81 -20.44 -6.79
CA VAL A 89 2.70 -20.09 -5.90
C VAL A 89 2.41 -18.59 -5.95
N THR A 90 3.41 -17.73 -6.17
CA THR A 90 3.21 -16.28 -6.31
C THR A 90 2.27 -15.96 -7.47
N ALA A 91 2.51 -16.53 -8.65
CA ALA A 91 1.67 -16.33 -9.83
C ALA A 91 0.26 -16.93 -9.65
N GLN A 92 0.16 -18.10 -8.99
CA GLN A 92 -1.12 -18.72 -8.65
C GLN A 92 -1.93 -17.84 -7.69
N MET A 93 -1.27 -17.22 -6.70
CA MET A 93 -1.93 -16.30 -5.78
C MET A 93 -2.37 -15.02 -6.46
N VAL A 94 -1.58 -14.46 -7.39
CA VAL A 94 -2.02 -13.33 -8.23
C VAL A 94 -3.30 -13.69 -9.00
N ALA A 95 -3.34 -14.85 -9.65
CA ALA A 95 -4.56 -15.31 -10.32
C ALA A 95 -5.74 -15.45 -9.34
N ASN A 96 -5.49 -15.92 -8.11
CA ASN A 96 -6.51 -16.04 -7.08
C ASN A 96 -7.04 -14.67 -6.60
N PHE A 97 -6.17 -13.67 -6.43
CA PHE A 97 -6.55 -12.31 -6.08
C PHE A 97 -7.42 -11.67 -7.17
N LEU A 98 -7.01 -11.81 -8.44
CA LEU A 98 -7.75 -11.31 -9.60
C LEU A 98 -9.09 -12.03 -9.80
N GLY A 99 -9.14 -13.32 -9.46
CA GLY A 99 -10.36 -14.13 -9.48
C GLY A 99 -11.30 -13.88 -8.29
N GLY A 100 -10.92 -13.05 -7.32
CA GLY A 100 -11.74 -12.77 -6.14
C GLY A 100 -11.77 -13.89 -5.09
N GLY A 101 -10.93 -14.91 -5.21
CA GLY A 101 -10.98 -16.13 -4.41
C GLY A 101 -10.08 -16.12 -3.17
N ALA A 102 -9.25 -15.09 -2.97
CA ALA A 102 -8.39 -15.03 -1.80
C ALA A 102 -9.14 -14.48 -0.57
N VAL A 103 -8.61 -14.80 0.61
CA VAL A 103 -9.13 -14.30 1.89
C VAL A 103 -9.15 -12.75 1.93
N CYS A 104 -8.15 -12.11 1.32
CA CYS A 104 -8.10 -10.66 1.18
C CYS A 104 -9.30 -10.10 0.40
N ASN A 105 -9.75 -10.80 -0.66
CA ASN A 105 -10.92 -10.39 -1.43
C ASN A 105 -12.21 -10.46 -0.58
N ALA A 106 -12.35 -11.50 0.25
CA ALA A 106 -13.50 -11.63 1.15
C ALA A 106 -13.57 -10.48 2.16
N PHE A 107 -12.44 -10.09 2.75
CA PHE A 107 -12.38 -8.94 3.65
C PHE A 107 -12.64 -7.61 2.93
N ALA A 108 -12.05 -7.41 1.75
CA ALA A 108 -12.24 -6.20 0.96
C ALA A 108 -13.71 -6.02 0.55
N ALA A 109 -14.35 -7.08 0.07
CA ALA A 109 -15.77 -7.07 -0.28
C ALA A 109 -16.67 -6.72 0.91
N GLN A 110 -16.36 -7.24 2.12
CA GLN A 110 -17.13 -6.96 3.33
C GLN A 110 -17.11 -5.47 3.73
N VAL A 111 -16.04 -4.75 3.39
CA VAL A 111 -15.89 -3.32 3.72
C VAL A 111 -16.09 -2.39 2.51
N GLY A 112 -16.46 -2.94 1.34
CA GLY A 112 -16.63 -2.17 0.11
C GLY A 112 -15.32 -1.62 -0.48
N ALA A 113 -14.19 -2.25 -0.19
CA ALA A 113 -12.89 -1.88 -0.75
C ALA A 113 -12.60 -2.61 -2.07
N GLU A 114 -12.02 -1.89 -3.03
CA GLU A 114 -11.52 -2.49 -4.26
C GLU A 114 -10.19 -3.21 -4.03
N VAL A 115 -9.96 -4.34 -4.68
CA VAL A 115 -8.66 -5.03 -4.66
C VAL A 115 -7.94 -4.76 -5.97
N CYS A 116 -6.79 -4.11 -5.89
CA CYS A 116 -5.91 -3.86 -7.03
C CYS A 116 -4.63 -4.70 -6.87
N VAL A 117 -4.25 -5.44 -7.91
CA VAL A 117 -3.00 -6.23 -7.88
C VAL A 117 -1.96 -5.54 -8.75
N VAL A 118 -0.82 -5.21 -8.17
CA VAL A 118 0.32 -4.60 -8.86
C VAL A 118 1.43 -5.63 -8.97
N ASP A 119 1.72 -6.06 -10.19
CA ASP A 119 2.88 -6.91 -10.45
C ASP A 119 4.13 -6.03 -10.53
N VAL A 120 4.90 -6.00 -9.45
CA VAL A 120 6.16 -5.25 -9.36
C VAL A 120 7.35 -6.15 -9.67
N GLY A 121 7.23 -7.45 -9.42
CA GLY A 121 8.39 -8.33 -9.36
C GLY A 121 8.15 -9.81 -9.59
N VAL A 122 6.99 -10.25 -10.09
CA VAL A 122 6.70 -11.69 -10.21
C VAL A 122 7.67 -12.32 -11.22
N ALA A 123 8.25 -13.48 -10.89
CA ALA A 123 9.30 -14.13 -11.68
C ALA A 123 8.79 -14.61 -13.05
N SER A 124 7.52 -15.00 -13.12
CA SER A 124 6.85 -15.39 -14.37
C SER A 124 6.18 -14.20 -15.06
N ASP A 125 5.91 -14.34 -16.35
CA ASP A 125 5.03 -13.44 -17.08
C ASP A 125 3.57 -13.74 -16.71
N LEU A 126 2.81 -12.70 -16.38
CA LEU A 126 1.41 -12.82 -16.03
C LEU A 126 0.53 -12.39 -17.22
N PRO A 127 -0.55 -13.13 -17.53
CA PRO A 127 -1.46 -12.76 -18.60
C PRO A 127 -2.20 -11.47 -18.25
N ALA A 128 -2.35 -10.58 -19.25
CA ALA A 128 -3.14 -9.38 -19.11
C ALA A 128 -4.58 -9.74 -18.68
N THR A 129 -4.94 -9.30 -17.48
CA THR A 129 -6.20 -9.62 -16.82
C THR A 129 -6.75 -8.36 -16.16
N PRO A 130 -8.06 -8.07 -16.24
CA PRO A 130 -8.63 -6.92 -15.53
C PRO A 130 -8.28 -6.93 -14.03
N GLY A 131 -7.91 -5.77 -13.49
CA GLY A 131 -7.48 -5.63 -12.09
C GLY A 131 -5.98 -5.88 -11.85
N LEU A 132 -5.23 -6.33 -12.87
CA LEU A 132 -3.77 -6.44 -12.81
C LEU A 132 -3.12 -5.18 -13.39
N LEU A 133 -2.31 -4.50 -12.58
CA LEU A 133 -1.42 -3.41 -13.02
C LEU A 133 -0.04 -3.99 -13.37
N PRO A 134 0.35 -4.00 -14.66
CA PRO A 134 1.64 -4.52 -15.10
C PRO A 134 2.74 -3.48 -14.89
N ARG A 135 3.31 -3.42 -13.68
CA ARG A 135 4.35 -2.45 -13.28
C ARG A 135 5.67 -3.16 -12.92
N LYS A 136 5.97 -4.24 -13.64
CA LYS A 136 7.07 -5.13 -13.30
C LYS A 136 8.41 -4.43 -13.52
N VAL A 137 9.16 -4.23 -12.44
CA VAL A 137 10.51 -3.66 -12.46
C VAL A 137 11.51 -4.71 -12.92
N ARG A 138 11.37 -5.95 -12.43
CA ARG A 138 12.19 -7.11 -12.84
C ARG A 138 11.48 -8.44 -12.54
N LYS A 139 12.01 -9.54 -13.07
CA LYS A 139 11.51 -10.89 -12.77
C LYS A 139 12.19 -11.46 -11.52
N GLY A 140 11.56 -11.22 -10.36
CA GLY A 140 12.07 -11.62 -9.05
C GLY A 140 13.34 -10.87 -8.64
N THR A 141 13.52 -10.63 -7.35
CA THR A 141 14.78 -10.07 -6.83
C THR A 141 15.94 -11.07 -7.01
N ALA A 142 17.20 -10.60 -6.99
CA ALA A 142 18.35 -11.47 -6.93
C ALA A 142 18.45 -12.16 -5.56
N ASP A 143 19.21 -13.24 -5.49
CA ASP A 143 19.52 -13.88 -4.22
C ASP A 143 20.45 -12.99 -3.39
N PHE A 144 19.89 -12.38 -2.34
CA PHE A 144 20.64 -11.45 -1.50
C PHE A 144 21.80 -12.09 -0.73
N THR A 145 21.86 -13.43 -0.66
CA THR A 145 22.97 -14.15 -0.01
C THR A 145 24.23 -14.14 -0.87
N THR A 146 24.10 -13.82 -2.16
CA THR A 146 25.19 -13.79 -3.15
C THR A 146 25.53 -12.39 -3.67
N GLY A 147 24.72 -11.40 -3.34
CA GLY A 147 24.86 -10.02 -3.81
C GLY A 147 23.67 -9.16 -3.38
N PRO A 148 23.53 -7.93 -3.88
CA PRO A 148 22.33 -7.13 -3.61
C PRO A 148 21.09 -7.70 -4.30
N ALA A 149 19.94 -7.68 -3.62
CA ALA A 149 18.66 -8.15 -4.15
C ALA A 149 18.20 -7.32 -5.38
N LEU A 150 18.50 -6.03 -5.36
CA LEU A 150 18.11 -5.02 -6.35
C LEU A 150 19.25 -4.01 -6.54
N THR A 151 19.36 -3.42 -7.73
CA THR A 151 20.17 -2.20 -7.89
C THR A 151 19.46 -1.00 -7.28
N ARG A 152 20.17 0.12 -7.11
CA ARG A 152 19.56 1.34 -6.58
C ARG A 152 18.47 1.87 -7.50
N GLU A 153 18.68 1.78 -8.81
CA GLU A 153 17.74 2.20 -9.84
C GLU A 153 16.46 1.34 -9.79
N GLU A 154 16.60 0.02 -9.62
CA GLU A 154 15.45 -0.88 -9.46
C GLU A 154 14.66 -0.59 -8.17
N VAL A 155 15.35 -0.23 -7.08
CA VAL A 155 14.69 0.19 -5.83
C VAL A 155 13.88 1.47 -6.04
N LEU A 156 14.46 2.48 -6.69
CA LEU A 156 13.77 3.74 -6.97
C LEU A 156 12.53 3.50 -7.83
N ALA A 157 12.68 2.74 -8.92
CA ALA A 157 11.57 2.37 -9.80
C ALA A 157 10.46 1.62 -9.03
N ALA A 158 10.80 0.68 -8.14
CA ALA A 158 9.80 -0.05 -7.35
C ALA A 158 9.05 0.85 -6.36
N ILE A 159 9.73 1.85 -5.77
CA ILE A 159 9.08 2.83 -4.88
C ILE A 159 8.16 3.74 -5.68
N GLU A 160 8.60 4.22 -6.85
CA GLU A 160 7.81 5.08 -7.73
C GLU A 160 6.55 4.36 -8.24
N VAL A 161 6.63 3.07 -8.55
CA VAL A 161 5.45 2.25 -8.85
C VAL A 161 4.41 2.31 -7.71
N GLY A 162 4.86 2.27 -6.45
CA GLY A 162 3.98 2.42 -5.29
C GLY A 162 3.39 3.81 -5.13
N ILE A 163 4.12 4.87 -5.51
CA ILE A 163 3.64 6.27 -5.46
C ILE A 163 2.58 6.53 -6.53
N GLU A 164 2.75 5.95 -7.73
CA GLU A 164 1.86 6.13 -8.88
C GLU A 164 0.65 5.19 -8.91
N THR A 165 0.51 4.32 -7.90
CA THR A 165 -0.63 3.39 -7.76
C THR A 165 -1.72 4.04 -6.91
#